data_AF-A0A8C0LL14-F1
#
_entry.id   AF-A0A8C0LL14-F1
#
_cell.length_a   1.000
_cell.length_b   1.000
_cell.length_c   1.000
_cell.angle_alpha   90.00
_cell.angle_beta   90.00
_cell.angle_gamma   90.00
#
_symmetry.space_group_name_H-M   'P 1'
#
loop_
_entity.id
_entity.type
_entity.pdbx_description
1 polymer ?
#
loop_
_entity_poly.entity_id
_entity_poly.type
_entity_poly.pdbx_seq_one_letter_code
_entity_poly.pdbx_strand_id
1 'polypeptide(L)'
;NLHSHRKKCEHWVVEQACNICYLFCFSYSAGCVGFLNYNFIATVISDLQKSCKNSTKTGKIEARVSADEDLKLSDLLKYYLRESQAAKDLLYRRSRSLVDYENANKALDKARAKNKDVLQAETSQQLCCQKFEKISESAKQELIDFKTRRVAAFRKNLVELAELELKHAKVSVTLKLNNLNDF
;
A
#
# COMPACT_ATOMS: atom_id res chain seq x y z
N ASN A 1 7.29 -7.21 15.14
CA ASN A 1 6.99 -8.43 15.91
C ASN A 1 6.04 -8.13 17.10
N LEU A 2 4.90 -7.47 16.81
CA LEU A 2 3.88 -7.06 17.79
C LEU A 2 2.99 -8.24 18.24
N HIS A 3 2.84 -9.26 17.38
CA HIS A 3 2.10 -10.47 17.68
C HIS A 3 2.74 -11.30 18.82
N SER A 4 4.08 -11.30 18.91
CA SER A 4 4.81 -11.92 20.02
C SER A 4 4.63 -11.15 21.34
N HIS A 5 4.56 -9.82 21.28
CA HIS A 5 4.28 -8.97 22.44
C HIS A 5 2.84 -9.16 22.96
N ARG A 6 1.86 -9.36 22.07
CA ARG A 6 0.47 -9.68 22.43
C ARG A 6 0.36 -10.99 23.21
N LYS A 7 0.98 -12.07 22.73
CA LYS A 7 0.99 -13.36 23.44
C LYS A 7 1.67 -13.25 24.81
N LYS A 8 2.76 -12.48 24.92
CA LYS A 8 3.42 -12.22 26.21
C LYS A 8 2.54 -11.42 27.18
N CYS A 9 1.78 -10.43 26.70
CA CYS A 9 0.85 -9.67 27.56
C CYS A 9 -0.33 -10.53 28.02
N GLU A 10 -0.90 -11.37 27.14
CA GLU A 10 -1.97 -12.30 27.51
C GLU A 10 -1.48 -13.33 28.55
N HIS A 11 -0.27 -13.88 28.35
CA HIS A 11 0.34 -14.81 29.31
C HIS A 11 0.64 -14.12 30.66
N TRP A 12 1.16 -12.89 30.63
CA TRP A 12 1.45 -12.10 31.84
C TRP A 12 0.18 -11.72 32.61
N VAL A 13 -0.91 -11.38 31.93
CA VAL A 13 -2.20 -11.10 32.59
C VAL A 13 -2.78 -12.36 33.24
N VAL A 14 -2.65 -13.53 32.60
CA VAL A 14 -3.06 -14.82 33.20
C VAL A 14 -2.18 -15.18 34.40
N GLU A 15 -0.87 -14.96 34.30
CA GLU A 15 0.09 -15.20 35.38
C GLU A 15 -0.14 -14.27 36.58
N GLN A 16 -0.45 -13.00 36.34
CA GLN A 16 -0.78 -12.03 37.39
C GLN A 16 -2.16 -12.29 38.02
N ALA A 17 -3.15 -12.71 37.23
CA ALA A 17 -4.44 -13.16 37.78
C ALA A 17 -4.27 -14.39 38.68
N CYS A 18 -3.35 -15.30 38.33
CA CYS A 18 -3.02 -16.48 39.14
C CYS A 18 -2.32 -16.09 40.45
N ASN A 19 -1.35 -15.15 40.40
CA ASN A 19 -0.67 -14.62 41.60
C ASN A 19 -1.62 -13.84 42.53
N ILE A 20 -2.57 -13.07 41.99
CA ILE A 20 -3.62 -12.39 42.77
C ILE A 20 -4.52 -13.41 43.46
N CYS A 21 -4.87 -14.52 42.79
CA CYS A 21 -5.63 -15.61 43.38
C CYS A 21 -4.85 -16.31 44.51
N TYR A 22 -3.53 -16.49 44.32
CA TYR A 22 -2.62 -17.05 45.34
C TYR A 22 -2.49 -16.15 46.58
N LEU A 23 -2.40 -14.83 46.38
CA LEU A 23 -2.40 -13.82 47.45
C LEU A 23 -3.74 -13.78 48.22
N PHE A 24 -4.86 -13.97 47.51
CA PHE A 24 -6.19 -14.07 48.13
C PHE A 24 -6.27 -15.31 49.05
N CYS A 25 -5.76 -16.45 48.60
CA CYS A 25 -5.63 -17.67 49.40
C CYS A 25 -4.72 -17.51 50.62
N PHE A 26 -3.60 -16.78 50.50
CA PHE A 26 -2.66 -16.55 51.61
C PHE A 26 -3.19 -15.56 52.66
N SER A 27 -4.06 -14.63 52.26
CA SER A 27 -4.67 -13.66 53.18
C SER A 27 -5.81 -14.22 54.03
N TYR A 28 -6.43 -15.34 53.61
CA TYR A 28 -7.51 -16.00 54.35
C TYR A 28 -7.02 -16.76 55.60
N SER A 29 -5.72 -17.01 55.73
CA SER A 29 -5.11 -17.65 56.91
C SER A 29 -4.57 -16.66 57.97
N ALA A 30 -4.45 -15.36 57.66
CA ALA A 30 -3.94 -14.33 58.56
C ALA A 30 -5.03 -13.29 58.88
N GLY A 31 -5.89 -13.62 59.84
CA GLY A 31 -7.19 -12.99 60.08
C GLY A 31 -7.24 -11.56 60.64
N CYS A 32 -6.48 -10.57 60.14
CA CYS A 32 -6.62 -9.16 60.57
C CYS A 32 -6.11 -8.12 59.53
N VAL A 33 -6.46 -8.18 58.24
CA VAL A 33 -6.22 -7.05 57.28
C VAL A 33 -7.33 -6.91 56.20
N GLY A 34 -8.49 -7.57 56.38
CA GLY A 34 -9.39 -7.92 55.28
C GLY A 34 -10.06 -6.76 54.51
N PHE A 35 -10.29 -5.59 55.13
CA PHE A 35 -11.12 -4.55 54.49
C PHE A 35 -10.33 -3.58 53.60
N LEU A 36 -9.12 -3.16 54.01
CA LEU A 36 -8.25 -2.30 53.18
C LEU A 36 -7.61 -3.08 52.03
N ASN A 37 -7.29 -4.36 52.25
CA ASN A 37 -6.76 -5.25 51.20
C ASN A 37 -7.79 -5.52 50.11
N TYR A 38 -9.05 -5.78 50.47
CA TYR A 38 -10.08 -6.07 49.46
C TYR A 38 -10.41 -4.86 48.58
N ASN A 39 -10.57 -3.66 49.17
CA ASN A 39 -10.82 -2.44 48.39
C ASN A 39 -9.63 -2.06 47.50
N PHE A 40 -8.39 -2.25 48.00
CA PHE A 40 -7.18 -2.04 47.21
C PHE A 40 -7.06 -3.05 46.05
N ILE A 41 -7.25 -4.35 46.33
CA ILE A 41 -7.23 -5.41 45.32
C ILE A 41 -8.36 -5.22 44.28
N ALA A 42 -9.57 -4.83 44.69
CA ALA A 42 -10.68 -4.55 43.80
C ALA A 42 -10.40 -3.36 42.85
N THR A 43 -9.74 -2.32 43.36
CA THR A 43 -9.28 -1.18 42.56
C THR A 43 -8.25 -1.61 41.53
N VAL A 44 -7.22 -2.36 41.94
CA VAL A 44 -6.17 -2.90 41.06
C VAL A 44 -6.75 -3.81 39.98
N ILE A 45 -7.71 -4.68 40.30
CA ILE A 45 -8.38 -5.55 39.32
C ILE A 45 -9.19 -4.72 38.32
N SER A 46 -9.93 -3.70 38.78
CA SER A 46 -10.68 -2.79 37.91
C SER A 46 -9.77 -2.05 36.92
N ASP A 47 -8.61 -1.57 37.40
CA ASP A 47 -7.61 -0.86 36.60
C ASP A 47 -6.93 -1.77 35.58
N LEU A 48 -6.59 -3.02 35.97
CA LEU A 48 -6.09 -4.03 35.05
C LEU A 48 -7.12 -4.36 33.96
N GLN A 49 -8.39 -4.48 34.32
CA GLN A 49 -9.47 -4.78 33.38
C GLN A 49 -9.75 -3.60 32.42
N LYS A 50 -9.64 -2.35 32.90
CA LYS A 50 -9.64 -1.14 32.06
C LYS A 50 -8.44 -1.11 31.11
N SER A 51 -7.24 -1.40 31.61
CA SER A 51 -6.01 -1.43 30.81
C SER A 51 -6.09 -2.46 29.67
N CYS A 52 -6.58 -3.67 29.95
CA CYS A 52 -6.81 -4.70 28.92
C CYS A 52 -7.82 -4.22 27.86
N LYS A 53 -8.94 -3.61 28.26
CA LYS A 53 -9.92 -3.04 27.32
C LYS A 53 -9.30 -1.95 26.44
N ASN A 54 -8.48 -1.07 27.00
CA ASN A 54 -7.83 0.02 26.27
C ASN A 54 -6.78 -0.48 25.27
N SER A 55 -6.03 -1.53 25.63
CA SER A 55 -5.09 -2.21 24.72
C SER A 55 -5.81 -2.82 23.51
N THR A 56 -6.93 -3.51 23.72
CA THR A 56 -7.71 -4.10 22.61
C THR A 56 -8.28 -3.04 21.66
N LYS A 57 -8.75 -1.89 22.18
CA LYS A 57 -9.21 -0.75 21.37
C LYS A 57 -8.08 -0.18 20.51
N THR A 58 -6.89 -0.01 21.10
CA THR A 58 -5.70 0.50 20.41
C THR A 58 -5.30 -0.44 19.26
N GLY A 59 -5.26 -1.75 19.52
CA GLY A 59 -4.93 -2.74 18.48
C GLY A 59 -5.92 -2.81 17.31
N LYS A 60 -7.22 -2.54 17.55
CA LYS A 60 -8.21 -2.45 16.46
C LYS A 60 -7.93 -1.25 15.54
N ILE A 61 -7.39 -0.17 16.08
CA ILE A 61 -7.10 1.04 15.30
C ILE A 61 -5.82 0.87 14.52
N GLU A 62 -4.78 0.31 15.13
CA GLU A 62 -3.54 -0.03 14.42
C GLU A 62 -3.81 -0.96 13.23
N ALA A 63 -4.70 -1.95 13.39
CA ALA A 63 -5.10 -2.82 12.29
C ALA A 63 -5.83 -2.06 11.16
N ARG A 64 -6.66 -1.07 11.50
CA ARG A 64 -7.34 -0.21 10.50
C ARG A 64 -6.36 0.71 9.78
N VAL A 65 -5.45 1.33 10.54
CA VAL A 65 -4.39 2.19 10.01
C VAL A 65 -3.57 1.44 8.96
N SER A 66 -3.10 0.24 9.30
CA SER A 66 -2.35 -0.62 8.37
C SER A 66 -3.16 -0.97 7.12
N ALA A 67 -4.46 -1.30 7.28
CA ALA A 67 -5.31 -1.65 6.15
C ALA A 67 -5.57 -0.45 5.21
N ASP A 68 -5.77 0.75 5.78
CA ASP A 68 -6.01 1.98 5.01
C ASP A 68 -4.76 2.39 4.21
N GLU A 69 -3.57 2.26 4.82
CA GLU A 69 -2.27 2.51 4.18
C GLU A 69 -1.99 1.51 3.03
N ASP A 70 -2.20 0.21 3.28
CA ASP A 70 -2.01 -0.86 2.29
C ASP A 70 -2.95 -0.68 1.08
N LEU A 71 -4.21 -0.31 1.33
CA LEU A 71 -5.18 -0.05 0.27
C LEU A 71 -4.73 1.13 -0.60
N LYS A 72 -4.27 2.21 0.03
CA LYS A 72 -3.84 3.43 -0.67
C LYS A 72 -2.60 3.18 -1.54
N LEU A 73 -1.64 2.42 -1.03
CA LEU A 73 -0.45 2.04 -1.79
C LEU A 73 -0.83 1.11 -2.96
N SER A 74 -1.68 0.13 -2.71
CA SER A 74 -2.13 -0.84 -3.71
C SER A 74 -2.80 -0.17 -4.91
N ASP A 75 -3.64 0.85 -4.68
CA ASP A 75 -4.32 1.56 -5.76
C ASP A 75 -3.35 2.34 -6.66
N LEU A 76 -2.33 2.99 -6.06
CA LEU A 76 -1.28 3.66 -6.83
C LEU A 76 -0.49 2.66 -7.67
N LEU A 77 -0.09 1.53 -7.10
CA LEU A 77 0.68 0.50 -7.80
C LEU A 77 -0.12 -0.11 -8.95
N LYS A 78 -1.42 -0.40 -8.75
CA LYS A 78 -2.30 -0.89 -9.81
C LYS A 78 -2.43 0.11 -10.95
N TYR A 79 -2.57 1.40 -10.63
CA TYR A 79 -2.58 2.46 -11.65
C TYR A 79 -1.27 2.47 -12.44
N TYR A 80 -0.13 2.45 -11.75
CA TYR A 80 1.18 2.47 -12.39
C TYR A 80 1.44 1.25 -13.28
N LEU A 81 1.04 0.06 -12.83
CA LEU A 81 1.17 -1.18 -13.60
C LEU A 81 0.40 -1.12 -14.92
N ARG A 82 -0.87 -0.68 -14.87
CA ARG A 82 -1.71 -0.59 -16.07
C ARG A 82 -1.14 0.40 -17.08
N GLU A 83 -0.76 1.59 -16.63
CA GLU A 83 -0.21 2.62 -17.51
C GLU A 83 1.15 2.20 -18.09
N SER A 84 2.01 1.57 -17.29
CA SER A 84 3.30 1.05 -17.76
C SER A 84 3.12 -0.06 -18.81
N GLN A 85 2.12 -0.93 -18.62
CA GLN A 85 1.79 -1.97 -19.59
C GLN A 85 1.27 -1.37 -20.91
N ALA A 86 0.39 -0.36 -20.85
CA ALA A 86 -0.10 0.34 -22.03
C ALA A 86 1.04 1.01 -22.82
N ALA A 87 2.00 1.64 -22.12
CA ALA A 87 3.19 2.21 -22.75
C ALA A 87 4.06 1.13 -23.42
N LYS A 88 4.25 -0.01 -22.76
CA LYS A 88 4.97 -1.17 -23.34
C LYS A 88 4.29 -1.67 -24.61
N ASP A 89 2.97 -1.81 -24.61
CA ASP A 89 2.21 -2.30 -25.77
C ASP A 89 2.25 -1.30 -26.94
N LEU A 90 2.28 0.00 -26.66
CA LEU A 90 2.49 1.04 -27.66
C LEU A 90 3.89 0.96 -28.29
N LEU A 91 4.93 0.81 -27.47
CA LEU A 91 6.31 0.65 -27.94
C LEU A 91 6.48 -0.64 -28.76
N TYR A 92 5.82 -1.72 -28.36
CA TYR A 92 5.82 -2.96 -29.13
C TYR A 92 5.19 -2.79 -30.51
N ARG A 93 4.02 -2.14 -30.60
CA ARG A 93 3.37 -1.82 -31.89
C ARG A 93 4.26 -0.94 -32.77
N ARG A 94 4.92 0.07 -32.17
CA ARG A 94 5.88 0.92 -32.88
C ARG A 94 7.06 0.11 -33.42
N SER A 95 7.64 -0.75 -32.59
CA SER A 95 8.76 -1.62 -32.98
C SER A 95 8.37 -2.55 -34.13
N ARG A 96 7.14 -3.09 -34.10
CA ARG A 96 6.66 -3.95 -35.19
C ARG A 96 6.49 -3.18 -36.49
N SER A 97 5.91 -1.99 -36.44
CA SER A 97 5.77 -1.13 -37.62
C SER A 97 7.11 -0.68 -38.20
N LEU A 98 8.15 -0.52 -37.36
CA LEU A 98 9.50 -0.23 -37.83
C LEU A 98 10.08 -1.40 -38.63
N VAL A 99 9.92 -2.63 -38.13
CA VAL A 99 10.37 -3.83 -38.84
C VAL A 99 9.66 -3.97 -40.18
N ASP A 100 8.35 -3.73 -40.23
CA ASP A 100 7.58 -3.76 -41.49
C ASP A 100 8.12 -2.69 -42.48
N TYR A 101 8.42 -1.49 -41.99
CA TYR A 101 9.00 -0.42 -42.78
C TYR A 101 10.40 -0.75 -43.32
N GLU A 102 11.29 -1.30 -42.49
CA GLU A 102 12.62 -1.76 -42.90
C GLU A 102 12.55 -2.87 -43.95
N ASN A 103 11.58 -3.78 -43.82
CA ASN A 103 11.36 -4.83 -44.81
C ASN A 103 10.85 -4.27 -46.14
N ALA A 104 9.95 -3.28 -46.10
CA ALA A 104 9.47 -2.60 -47.31
C ALA A 104 10.59 -1.80 -47.99
N ASN A 105 11.48 -1.13 -47.23
CA ASN A 105 12.69 -0.50 -47.76
C ASN A 105 13.59 -1.51 -48.48
N LYS A 106 13.90 -2.65 -47.85
CA LYS A 106 14.70 -3.71 -48.48
C LYS A 106 14.04 -4.27 -49.74
N ALA A 107 12.72 -4.37 -49.77
CA ALA A 107 11.99 -4.83 -50.95
C ALA A 107 12.06 -3.81 -52.09
N LEU A 108 11.95 -2.51 -51.77
CA LEU A 108 12.12 -1.42 -52.72
C LEU A 108 13.53 -1.40 -53.32
N ASP A 109 14.57 -1.58 -52.51
CA ASP A 109 15.96 -1.64 -53.01
C ASP A 109 16.15 -2.81 -53.99
N LYS A 110 15.53 -3.97 -53.72
CA LYS A 110 15.54 -5.13 -54.62
C LYS A 110 14.79 -4.86 -55.92
N ALA A 111 13.64 -4.18 -55.87
CA ALA A 111 12.86 -3.80 -57.04
C ALA A 111 13.63 -2.83 -57.94
N ARG A 112 14.28 -1.82 -57.32
CA ARG A 112 15.16 -0.86 -58.00
C ARG A 112 16.36 -1.55 -58.67
N ALA A 113 17.04 -2.44 -57.95
CA ALA A 113 18.17 -3.19 -58.52
C ALA A 113 17.80 -4.05 -59.73
N LYS A 114 16.56 -4.55 -59.79
CA LYS A 114 16.03 -5.35 -60.91
C LYS A 114 15.30 -4.51 -61.98
N ASN A 115 15.13 -3.20 -61.75
CA ASN A 115 14.27 -2.31 -62.54
C ASN A 115 12.88 -2.89 -62.82
N LYS A 116 12.29 -3.59 -61.85
CA LYS A 116 11.00 -4.27 -61.97
C LYS A 116 10.11 -3.97 -60.77
N ASP A 117 8.83 -3.70 -61.00
CA ASP A 117 7.80 -3.46 -59.99
C ASP A 117 8.12 -2.29 -59.02
N VAL A 118 8.95 -1.34 -59.45
CA VAL A 118 9.46 -0.23 -58.62
C VAL A 118 8.32 0.61 -58.04
N LEU A 119 7.37 1.06 -58.88
CA LEU A 119 6.25 1.90 -58.43
C LEU A 119 5.38 1.22 -57.35
N GLN A 120 5.17 -0.10 -57.49
CA GLN A 120 4.41 -0.87 -56.50
C GLN A 120 5.18 -0.97 -55.18
N ALA A 121 6.49 -1.23 -55.24
CA ALA A 121 7.33 -1.28 -54.05
C ALA A 121 7.46 0.09 -53.35
N GLU A 122 7.52 1.19 -54.11
CA GLU A 122 7.54 2.56 -53.58
C GLU A 122 6.24 2.88 -52.84
N THR A 123 5.10 2.55 -53.44
CA THR A 123 3.78 2.75 -52.81
C THR A 123 3.69 1.97 -51.49
N SER A 124 4.12 0.70 -51.50
CA SER A 124 4.13 -0.15 -50.29
C SER A 124 5.03 0.41 -49.19
N GLN A 125 6.24 0.85 -49.55
CA GLN A 125 7.19 1.48 -48.64
C GLN A 125 6.61 2.77 -48.03
N GLN A 126 5.96 3.60 -48.84
CA GLN A 126 5.39 4.87 -48.40
C GLN A 126 4.24 4.65 -47.39
N LEU A 127 3.40 3.64 -47.62
CA LEU A 127 2.35 3.25 -46.68
C LEU A 127 2.92 2.77 -45.34
N CYS A 128 3.97 1.94 -45.37
CA CYS A 128 4.66 1.48 -44.16
C CYS A 128 5.33 2.64 -43.42
N CYS A 129 5.93 3.59 -44.15
CA CYS A 129 6.56 4.79 -43.58
C CYS A 129 5.53 5.64 -42.83
N GLN A 130 4.43 6.01 -43.49
CA GLN A 130 3.36 6.82 -42.90
C GLN A 130 2.77 6.18 -41.64
N LYS A 131 2.57 4.85 -41.67
CA LYS A 131 2.10 4.09 -40.51
C LYS A 131 3.09 4.17 -39.34
N PHE A 132 4.38 3.98 -39.61
CA PHE A 132 5.43 4.05 -38.59
C PHE A 132 5.56 5.46 -38.00
N GLU A 133 5.49 6.49 -38.83
CA GLU A 133 5.55 7.90 -38.42
C GLU A 133 4.37 8.26 -37.52
N LYS A 134 3.14 7.91 -37.93
CA LYS A 134 1.93 8.14 -37.13
C LYS A 134 1.99 7.48 -35.76
N ILE A 135 2.42 6.21 -35.70
CA ILE A 135 2.59 5.50 -34.41
C ILE A 135 3.71 6.15 -33.59
N SER A 136 4.80 6.57 -34.23
CA SER A 136 5.93 7.21 -33.54
C SER A 136 5.57 8.55 -32.94
N GLU A 137 4.78 9.37 -33.63
CA GLU A 137 4.29 10.65 -33.12
C GLU A 137 3.37 10.45 -31.92
N SER A 138 2.39 9.55 -32.04
CA SER A 138 1.53 9.17 -30.92
C SER A 138 2.32 8.62 -29.73
N ALA A 139 3.35 7.79 -29.98
CA ALA A 139 4.20 7.25 -28.92
C ALA A 139 5.01 8.33 -28.20
N LYS A 140 5.52 9.33 -28.91
CA LYS A 140 6.23 10.46 -28.27
C LYS A 140 5.30 11.22 -27.33
N GLN A 141 4.10 11.57 -27.81
CA GLN A 141 3.12 12.30 -27.02
C GLN A 141 2.68 11.50 -25.79
N GLU A 142 2.32 10.23 -25.96
CA GLU A 142 1.85 9.38 -24.86
C GLU A 142 2.94 9.18 -23.78
N LEU A 143 4.21 9.09 -24.16
CA LEU A 143 5.31 8.98 -23.19
C LEU A 143 5.51 10.26 -22.37
N ILE A 144 5.32 11.43 -22.99
CA ILE A 144 5.35 12.72 -22.30
C ILE A 144 4.18 12.82 -21.30
N ASP A 145 3.00 12.44 -21.76
CA ASP A 145 1.79 12.47 -20.94
C ASP A 145 1.86 11.46 -19.79
N PHE A 146 2.36 10.25 -20.05
CA PHE A 146 2.62 9.24 -19.03
C PHE A 146 3.57 9.76 -17.94
N LYS A 147 4.68 10.40 -18.32
CA LYS A 147 5.62 11.00 -17.34
C LYS A 147 4.93 12.06 -16.49
N THR A 148 4.13 12.93 -17.11
CA THR A 148 3.42 14.02 -16.43
C THR A 148 2.35 13.48 -15.48
N ARG A 149 1.49 12.58 -15.96
CA ARG A 149 0.44 11.91 -15.18
C ARG A 149 1.03 11.13 -14.00
N ARG A 150 2.14 10.43 -14.21
CA ARG A 150 2.86 9.71 -13.14
C ARG A 150 3.29 10.65 -12.02
N VAL A 151 3.96 11.76 -12.34
CA VAL A 151 4.43 12.70 -11.31
C VAL A 151 3.26 13.30 -10.54
N ALA A 152 2.18 13.68 -11.21
CA ALA A 152 0.97 14.18 -10.57
C ALA A 152 0.33 13.14 -9.63
N ALA A 153 0.20 11.89 -10.08
CA ALA A 153 -0.37 10.80 -9.29
C ALA A 153 0.46 10.49 -8.03
N PHE A 154 1.79 10.43 -8.15
CA PHE A 154 2.69 10.24 -7.01
C PHE A 154 2.59 11.39 -6.01
N ARG A 155 2.62 12.64 -6.49
CA ARG A 155 2.47 13.82 -5.61
C ARG A 155 1.14 13.79 -4.86
N LYS A 156 0.05 13.54 -5.57
CA LYS A 156 -1.28 13.42 -4.96
C LYS A 156 -1.32 12.31 -3.91
N ASN A 157 -0.76 11.14 -4.22
CA ASN A 157 -0.72 10.01 -3.29
C ASN A 157 0.08 10.33 -2.02
N LEU A 158 1.25 10.97 -2.13
CA LEU A 158 2.06 11.35 -0.98
C LEU A 158 1.36 12.38 -0.09
N VAL A 159 0.68 13.36 -0.68
CA VAL A 159 -0.11 14.35 0.08
C VAL A 159 -1.27 13.66 0.79
N GLU A 160 -2.02 12.82 0.10
CA GLU A 160 -3.15 12.09 0.68
C GLU A 160 -2.71 11.13 1.79
N LEU A 161 -1.53 10.49 1.66
CA LEU A 161 -0.96 9.62 2.68
C LEU A 161 -0.56 10.43 3.91
N ALA A 162 0.12 11.57 3.75
CA ALA A 162 0.47 12.44 4.87
C ALA A 162 -0.77 12.97 5.61
N GLU A 163 -1.82 13.35 4.87
CA GLU A 163 -3.10 13.75 5.46
C GLU A 163 -3.77 12.62 6.24
N LEU A 164 -3.67 11.38 5.73
CA LEU A 164 -4.20 10.19 6.37
C LEU A 164 -3.42 9.86 7.66
N GLU A 165 -2.09 9.89 7.62
CA GLU A 165 -1.22 9.70 8.79
C GLU A 165 -1.51 10.74 9.88
N LEU A 166 -1.72 12.01 9.50
CA LEU A 166 -2.11 13.05 10.44
C LEU A 166 -3.47 12.77 11.09
N LYS A 167 -4.45 12.24 10.35
CA LYS A 167 -5.75 11.83 10.91
C LYS A 167 -5.57 10.65 11.87
N HIS A 168 -4.79 9.65 11.50
CA HIS A 168 -4.48 8.49 12.34
C HIS A 168 -3.81 8.93 13.65
N ALA A 169 -2.79 9.79 13.57
CA ALA A 169 -2.10 10.32 14.74
C ALA A 169 -3.04 11.05 15.70
N LYS A 170 -3.94 11.90 15.18
CA LYS A 170 -4.95 12.61 16.00
C LYS A 170 -5.88 11.65 16.73
N VAL A 171 -6.36 10.61 16.05
CA VAL A 171 -7.22 9.59 16.65
C VAL A 171 -6.47 8.82 17.73
N SER A 172 -5.23 8.40 17.46
CA SER A 172 -4.38 7.69 18.42
C SER A 172 -4.08 8.52 19.66
N VAL A 173 -3.78 9.81 19.51
CA VAL A 173 -3.54 10.72 20.65
C VAL A 173 -4.80 10.92 21.46
N THR A 174 -5.94 11.19 20.81
CA THR A 174 -7.22 11.41 21.49
C THR A 174 -7.60 10.20 22.35
N LEU A 175 -7.42 8.99 21.83
CA LEU A 175 -7.73 7.77 22.58
C LEU A 175 -6.76 7.54 23.74
N LYS A 176 -5.47 7.82 23.54
CA LYS A 176 -4.50 7.73 24.64
C LYS A 176 -4.84 8.73 25.76
N LEU A 177 -5.24 9.95 25.41
CA LEU A 177 -5.68 10.96 26.38
C LEU A 177 -6.94 10.54 27.12
N ASN A 178 -7.96 10.05 26.40
CA ASN A 178 -9.19 9.54 27.04
C ASN A 178 -8.87 8.37 27.97
N ASN A 179 -8.01 7.45 27.55
CA ASN A 179 -7.58 6.33 28.37
C ASN A 179 -6.83 6.78 29.64
N LEU A 180 -6.09 7.89 29.60
CA LEU A 180 -5.38 8.46 30.76
C LEU A 180 -6.33 9.19 31.72
N ASN A 181 -7.35 9.87 31.19
CA ASN A 181 -8.37 10.57 32.00
C ASN A 181 -9.35 9.60 32.70
N ASP A 182 -9.39 8.34 32.27
CA ASP A 182 -10.24 7.27 32.84
C ASP A 182 -9.62 6.55 34.07
N PHE A 183 -8.38 6.91 34.45
CA PHE A 183 -7.66 6.46 35.66
C PHE A 183 -7.56 7.59 36.68
#